data_AF-A0A9X2AER4-F1
#
_entry.id   AF-A0A9X2AER4-F1
#
_cell.length_a   1.000
_cell.length_b   1.000
_cell.length_c   1.000
_cell.angle_alpha   90.00
_cell.angle_beta   90.00
_cell.angle_gamma   90.00
#
_symmetry.space_group_name_H-M   'P 1'
#
loop_
_entity.id
_entity.type
_entity.pdbx_description
1 polymer ?
#
loop_
_entity_poly.entity_id
_entity_poly.type
_entity_poly.pdbx_seq_one_letter_code
_entity_poly.pdbx_strand_id
1 'polypeptide(L)'
;MVAVVFILLAVGVFLYVWLAQRKEGVSDPLAVVTAVETFATQMETENDRLVEMIAGLRQKMDSYEVQKERELYALKNEIHDLQEQVTMLHEQRPSLESSKEPTEQDLLPEFLSPKYKDVAQRIARGDDAQTIMMELNVGFGEVDLVQGLLRNGRVLS
;
A
#
# COMPACT_ATOMS: atom_id res chain seq x y z
N MET A 1 -85.98 -15.64 9.47
CA MET A 1 -85.79 -14.73 8.31
C MET A 1 -86.11 -13.28 8.65
N VAL A 2 -87.28 -12.97 9.21
CA VAL A 2 -87.69 -11.57 9.52
C VAL A 2 -86.70 -10.83 10.44
N ALA A 3 -86.20 -11.45 11.51
CA ALA A 3 -85.24 -10.84 12.43
C ALA A 3 -83.90 -10.45 11.76
N VAL A 4 -83.43 -11.22 10.78
CA VAL A 4 -82.18 -10.95 10.06
C VAL A 4 -82.35 -9.72 9.16
N VAL A 5 -83.52 -9.54 8.55
CA VAL A 5 -83.84 -8.37 7.73
C VAL A 5 -83.84 -7.09 8.58
N PHE A 6 -84.39 -7.13 9.79
CA PHE A 6 -84.38 -5.99 10.71
C PHE A 6 -82.97 -5.61 11.17
N ILE A 7 -82.11 -6.60 11.44
CA ILE A 7 -80.71 -6.34 11.81
C ILE A 7 -79.96 -5.69 10.64
N LEU A 8 -80.14 -6.19 9.41
CA LEU A 8 -79.49 -5.61 8.22
C LEU A 8 -79.98 -4.19 7.94
N LEU A 9 -81.28 -3.90 8.13
CA LEU A 9 -81.82 -2.55 8.02
C LEU A 9 -81.24 -1.61 9.08
N ALA A 10 -81.16 -2.06 10.34
CA ALA A 10 -80.59 -1.26 11.42
C ALA A 10 -79.11 -0.94 11.17
N VAL A 11 -78.33 -1.92 10.69
CA VAL A 11 -76.93 -1.72 10.31
C VAL A 11 -76.81 -0.79 9.11
N GLY A 12 -77.67 -0.93 8.10
CA GLY A 12 -77.71 -0.05 6.93
C GLY A 12 -78.02 1.40 7.30
N VAL A 13 -79.01 1.62 8.17
CA VAL A 13 -79.37 2.96 8.67
C VAL A 13 -78.25 3.54 9.53
N PHE A 14 -77.65 2.72 10.42
CA PHE A 14 -76.53 3.14 11.24
C PHE A 14 -75.32 3.55 10.38
N LEU A 15 -74.97 2.74 9.38
CA LEU A 15 -73.91 3.05 8.43
C LEU A 15 -74.22 4.30 7.62
N TYR A 16 -75.48 4.49 7.19
CA TYR A 16 -75.91 5.68 6.46
C TYR A 16 -75.77 6.95 7.30
N VAL A 17 -76.25 6.93 8.54
CA VAL A 17 -76.12 8.06 9.48
C VAL A 17 -74.66 8.34 9.81
N TRP A 18 -73.86 7.29 10.03
CA TRP A 18 -72.42 7.42 10.28
C TRP A 18 -71.67 8.01 9.08
N LEU A 19 -72.02 7.62 7.85
CA LEU A 19 -71.42 8.18 6.64
C LEU A 19 -71.87 9.62 6.38
N ALA A 20 -73.14 9.95 6.68
CA ALA A 20 -73.69 11.29 6.55
C ALA A 20 -73.04 12.26 7.55
N GLN A 21 -72.87 11.85 8.81
CA GLN A 21 -72.15 12.63 9.82
C GLN A 21 -70.67 12.83 9.46
N ARG A 22 -70.02 11.88 8.78
CA ARG A 22 -68.66 12.07 8.26
C ARG A 22 -68.57 13.10 7.13
N LYS A 23 -69.65 13.31 6.36
CA LYS A 23 -69.66 14.29 5.25
C LYS A 23 -69.86 15.73 5.72
N GLU A 24 -70.42 15.95 6.91
CA GLU A 24 -70.55 17.29 7.51
C GLU A 24 -69.24 17.82 8.11
N GLY A 25 -68.19 16.99 8.16
CA GLY A 25 -66.81 17.44 8.38
C GLY A 25 -66.23 18.10 7.14
N VAL A 26 -66.81 19.24 6.72
CA VAL A 26 -66.15 20.16 5.79
C VAL A 26 -64.83 20.52 6.44
N SER A 27 -63.74 19.91 5.95
CA SER A 27 -62.40 20.43 6.15
C SER A 27 -62.46 21.84 5.60
N ASP A 28 -62.37 22.84 6.47
CA ASP A 28 -62.45 24.25 6.09
C ASP A 28 -61.58 24.46 4.84
N PRO A 29 -62.15 24.76 3.66
CA PRO A 29 -61.38 24.81 2.41
C PRO A 29 -60.23 25.81 2.51
N LEU A 30 -60.36 26.82 3.37
CA LEU A 30 -59.30 27.75 3.73
C LEU A 30 -58.14 27.05 4.46
N ALA A 31 -58.43 26.15 5.40
CA ALA A 31 -57.42 25.38 6.12
C ALA A 31 -56.64 24.44 5.20
N VAL A 32 -57.32 23.83 4.22
CA VAL A 32 -56.67 22.98 3.20
C VAL A 32 -55.75 23.81 2.30
N VAL A 33 -56.19 24.98 1.84
CA VAL A 33 -55.36 25.88 1.03
C VAL A 33 -54.13 26.35 1.81
N THR A 34 -54.29 26.75 3.08
CA THR A 34 -53.14 27.13 3.91
C THR A 34 -52.19 25.96 4.15
N ALA A 35 -52.69 24.74 4.33
CA ALA A 35 -51.85 23.55 4.49
C ALA A 35 -51.04 23.26 3.21
N VAL A 36 -51.66 23.40 2.04
CA VAL A 36 -50.97 23.24 0.74
C VAL A 36 -49.91 24.32 0.54
N GLU A 37 -50.19 25.57 0.90
CA GLU A 37 -49.23 26.68 0.77
C GLU A 37 -48.03 26.49 1.72
N THR A 38 -48.28 26.10 2.98
CA THR A 38 -47.20 25.77 3.91
C THR A 38 -46.38 24.56 3.46
N PHE A 39 -47.00 23.55 2.85
CA PHE A 39 -46.28 22.42 2.27
C PHE A 39 -45.45 22.83 1.06
N ALA A 40 -46.00 23.67 0.17
CA ALA A 40 -45.28 24.17 -1.00
C ALA A 40 -44.03 24.98 -0.60
N THR A 41 -44.17 25.89 0.36
CA THR A 41 -43.02 26.65 0.90
C THR A 41 -41.99 25.75 1.57
N GLN A 42 -42.41 24.73 2.33
CA GLN A 42 -41.49 23.74 2.89
C GLN A 42 -40.74 22.97 1.81
N MET A 43 -41.43 22.50 0.77
CA MET A 43 -40.78 21.83 -0.37
C MET A 43 -39.80 22.74 -1.09
N GLU A 44 -40.12 24.02 -1.29
CA GLU A 44 -39.22 24.98 -1.93
C GLU A 44 -37.94 25.16 -1.09
N THR A 45 -38.08 25.34 0.23
CA THR A 45 -36.91 25.45 1.12
C THR A 45 -36.08 24.17 1.19
N GLU A 46 -36.71 23.00 1.11
CA GLU A 46 -36.00 21.72 1.06
C GLU A 46 -35.27 21.55 -0.28
N ASN A 47 -35.90 21.94 -1.38
CA ASN A 47 -35.28 21.91 -2.70
C ASN A 47 -34.06 22.84 -2.77
N ASP A 48 -34.15 24.06 -2.23
CA ASP A 48 -33.01 24.98 -2.16
C ASP A 48 -31.84 24.38 -1.36
N ARG A 49 -32.12 23.73 -0.22
CA ARG A 49 -31.10 23.02 0.57
C ARG A 49 -30.47 21.87 -0.20
N LEU A 50 -31.26 21.11 -0.95
CA LEU A 50 -30.76 20.01 -1.78
C LEU A 50 -29.87 20.54 -2.91
N VAL A 51 -30.26 21.64 -3.55
CA VAL A 51 -29.46 22.31 -4.59
C VAL A 51 -28.12 22.78 -4.02
N GLU A 52 -28.12 23.42 -2.84
CA GLU A 52 -26.90 23.85 -2.16
C GLU A 52 -26.00 22.65 -1.80
N MET A 53 -26.57 21.56 -1.29
CA MET A 53 -25.84 20.34 -0.98
C MET A 53 -25.24 19.70 -2.25
N ILE A 54 -25.98 19.65 -3.35
CA ILE A 54 -25.51 19.13 -4.64
C ILE A 54 -24.36 20.00 -5.16
N ALA A 55 -24.46 21.32 -5.07
CA ALA A 55 -23.39 22.23 -5.46
C ALA A 55 -22.13 22.01 -4.61
N GLY A 56 -22.27 21.86 -3.29
CA GLY A 56 -21.17 21.57 -2.39
C GLY A 56 -20.53 20.21 -2.63
N LEU A 57 -21.33 19.18 -2.93
CA LEU A 57 -20.83 17.85 -3.30
C LEU A 57 -20.06 17.88 -4.62
N ARG A 58 -20.57 18.59 -5.62
CA ARG A 58 -19.91 18.77 -6.91
C ARG A 58 -18.54 19.43 -6.73
N GLN A 59 -18.47 20.52 -5.98
CA GLN A 59 -17.20 21.20 -5.71
C GLN A 59 -16.19 20.28 -5.01
N LYS A 60 -16.63 19.47 -4.04
CA LYS A 60 -15.77 18.49 -3.38
C LYS A 60 -15.28 17.42 -4.35
N MET A 61 -16.16 16.92 -5.21
CA MET A 61 -15.83 15.92 -6.22
C MET A 61 -14.78 16.47 -7.20
N ASP A 62 -15.00 17.66 -7.75
CA ASP A 62 -14.06 18.33 -8.65
C ASP A 62 -12.69 18.52 -7.97
N SER A 63 -12.68 18.93 -6.69
CA SER A 63 -11.43 19.09 -5.93
C SER A 63 -10.70 17.75 -5.69
N TYR A 64 -11.45 16.68 -5.45
CA TYR A 64 -10.92 15.35 -5.21
C TYR A 64 -10.35 14.74 -6.49
N GLU A 65 -11.03 14.93 -7.64
CA GLU A 65 -10.53 14.51 -8.95
C GLU A 65 -9.20 15.19 -9.28
N VAL A 66 -9.11 16.51 -9.10
CA VAL A 66 -7.87 17.26 -9.33
C VAL A 66 -6.76 16.78 -8.39
N GLN A 67 -7.07 16.50 -7.12
CA GLN A 67 -6.08 15.96 -6.19
C GLN A 67 -5.59 14.58 -6.63
N LYS A 68 -6.49 13.69 -7.03
CA LYS A 68 -6.15 12.34 -7.48
C LYS A 68 -5.33 12.36 -8.76
N GLU A 69 -5.64 13.24 -9.69
CA GLU A 69 -4.86 13.41 -10.90
C GLU A 69 -3.42 13.83 -10.57
N ARG A 70 -3.22 14.77 -9.64
CA ARG A 70 -1.88 15.16 -9.17
C ARG A 70 -1.13 14.01 -8.50
N GLU A 71 -1.79 13.25 -7.63
CA GLU A 71 -1.21 12.07 -6.99
C GLU A 71 -0.78 11.02 -8.04
N LEU A 72 -1.61 10.79 -9.06
CA LEU A 72 -1.29 9.88 -10.17
C LEU A 72 -0.08 10.35 -10.98
N TYR A 73 0.01 11.65 -11.30
CA TYR A 73 1.19 12.19 -11.99
C TYR A 73 2.46 12.06 -11.14
N ALA A 74 2.39 12.36 -9.84
CA ALA A 74 3.53 12.21 -8.95
C ALA A 74 4.01 10.76 -8.88
N LEU A 75 3.08 9.81 -8.70
CA LEU A 75 3.40 8.39 -8.63
C LEU A 75 3.94 7.85 -9.95
N LYS A 76 3.40 8.33 -11.09
CA LYS A 76 3.91 7.97 -12.42
C LYS A 76 5.35 8.41 -12.61
N ASN A 77 5.69 9.63 -12.16
CA ASN A 77 7.06 10.13 -12.22
C ASN A 77 7.99 9.30 -11.31
N GLU A 78 7.56 8.99 -10.09
CA GLU A 78 8.36 8.16 -9.17
C GLU A 78 8.63 6.76 -9.75
N ILE A 79 7.62 6.14 -10.37
CA ILE A 79 7.81 4.85 -11.07
C ILE A 79 8.81 5.00 -12.22
N HIS A 80 8.75 6.09 -12.96
CA HIS A 80 9.70 6.34 -14.06
C HIS A 80 11.13 6.49 -13.54
N ASP A 81 11.33 7.29 -12.50
CA ASP A 81 12.63 7.52 -11.87
C ASP A 81 13.21 6.22 -11.29
N LEU A 82 12.36 5.40 -10.65
CA LEU A 82 12.77 4.08 -10.14
C LEU A 82 13.11 3.10 -11.26
N GLN A 83 12.34 3.10 -12.35
CA GLN A 83 12.66 2.30 -13.52
C GLN A 83 14.01 2.70 -14.10
N GLU A 84 14.28 4.00 -14.21
CA GLU A 84 15.57 4.51 -14.70
C GLU A 84 16.72 4.06 -13.78
N GLN A 85 16.56 4.19 -12.46
CA GLN A 85 17.56 3.70 -11.49
C GLN A 85 17.82 2.20 -11.63
N VAL A 86 16.76 1.39 -11.77
CA VAL A 86 16.90 -0.05 -11.97
C VAL A 86 17.64 -0.35 -13.28
N THR A 87 17.34 0.36 -14.36
CA THR A 87 18.06 0.19 -15.63
C THR A 87 19.53 0.57 -15.50
N MET A 88 19.87 1.69 -14.86
CA MET A 88 21.26 2.08 -14.62
C MET A 88 22.02 1.05 -13.78
N LEU A 89 21.41 0.55 -12.71
CA LEU A 89 22.02 -0.48 -11.86
C LEU A 89 22.19 -1.81 -12.63
N HIS A 90 21.24 -2.15 -13.49
CA HIS A 90 21.34 -3.34 -14.33
C HIS A 90 22.47 -3.22 -15.35
N GLU A 91 22.67 -2.04 -15.95
CA GLU A 91 23.78 -1.75 -16.87
C GLU A 91 25.15 -1.67 -16.18
N GLN A 92 25.20 -1.28 -14.90
CA GLN A 92 26.43 -1.26 -14.10
C GLN A 92 26.82 -2.65 -13.55
N ARG A 93 25.89 -3.61 -13.53
CA ARG A 93 26.17 -4.97 -13.07
C ARG A 93 27.20 -5.73 -13.92
N PRO A 94 27.14 -5.73 -15.26
CA PRO A 94 28.13 -6.44 -16.09
C PRO A 94 29.53 -5.83 -16.01
N SER A 95 29.68 -4.52 -15.75
CA SER A 95 31.00 -3.91 -15.56
C SER A 95 31.63 -4.29 -14.22
N LEU A 96 30.83 -4.51 -13.17
CA LEU A 96 31.29 -5.06 -11.89
C LEU A 96 31.61 -6.57 -11.97
N GLU A 97 30.84 -7.35 -12.73
CA GLU A 97 31.14 -8.78 -12.93
C GLU A 97 32.36 -9.03 -13.82
N SER A 98 32.63 -8.13 -14.80
CA SER A 98 33.85 -8.18 -15.62
C SER A 98 35.10 -7.68 -14.90
N SER A 99 34.95 -6.96 -13.79
CA SER A 99 36.05 -6.46 -12.96
C SER A 99 36.30 -7.31 -11.71
N LYS A 100 35.86 -8.57 -11.69
CA LYS A 100 36.39 -9.56 -10.75
C LYS A 100 37.86 -9.80 -11.10
N GLU A 101 38.73 -9.08 -10.41
CA GLU A 101 40.11 -9.49 -10.19
C GLU A 101 40.14 -10.98 -9.82
N PRO A 102 41.15 -11.74 -10.29
CA PRO A 102 41.27 -13.15 -9.96
C PRO A 102 41.27 -13.31 -8.45
N THR A 103 40.26 -14.02 -7.94
CA THR A 103 40.14 -14.38 -6.53
C THR A 103 41.48 -14.92 -6.05
N GLU A 104 42.09 -14.28 -5.04
CA GLU A 104 43.41 -14.63 -4.46
C GLU A 104 43.57 -16.09 -4.03
N GLN A 105 42.50 -16.88 -4.04
CA GLN A 105 42.50 -18.32 -3.80
C GLN A 105 43.24 -19.12 -4.90
N ASP A 106 43.40 -18.57 -6.10
CA ASP A 106 44.17 -19.21 -7.20
C ASP A 106 45.68 -18.92 -7.18
N LEU A 107 46.16 -18.09 -6.25
CA LEU A 107 47.58 -17.72 -6.14
C LEU A 107 48.35 -18.51 -5.06
N LEU A 108 47.67 -19.41 -4.34
CA LEU A 108 48.31 -20.21 -3.29
C LEU A 108 48.84 -21.53 -3.86
N PRO A 109 50.14 -21.84 -3.67
CA PRO A 109 50.71 -23.05 -4.24
C PRO A 109 50.04 -24.33 -3.73
N GLU A 110 49.72 -25.23 -4.66
CA GLU A 110 49.02 -26.49 -4.38
C GLU A 110 49.79 -27.42 -3.43
N PHE A 111 51.11 -27.22 -3.29
CA PHE A 111 51.96 -27.98 -2.37
C PHE A 111 51.69 -27.72 -0.88
N LEU A 112 51.01 -26.62 -0.54
CA LEU A 112 50.67 -26.32 0.85
C LEU A 112 49.49 -27.18 1.31
N SER A 113 49.73 -27.96 2.38
CA SER A 113 48.64 -28.69 3.05
C SER A 113 47.54 -27.71 3.50
N PRO A 114 46.27 -28.15 3.55
CA PRO A 114 45.14 -27.29 3.89
C PRO A 114 45.34 -26.47 5.18
N LYS A 115 45.98 -27.07 6.19
CA LYS A 115 46.33 -26.42 7.48
C LYS A 115 47.20 -25.16 7.31
N TYR A 116 48.04 -25.10 6.29
CA TYR A 116 49.00 -24.00 6.08
C TYR A 116 48.57 -23.01 4.99
N LYS A 117 47.43 -23.26 4.32
CA LYS A 117 46.89 -22.34 3.31
C LYS A 117 46.43 -21.02 3.96
N ASP A 118 45.81 -21.11 5.13
CA ASP A 118 45.37 -19.93 5.89
C ASP A 118 46.56 -19.11 6.38
N VAL A 119 47.64 -19.77 6.81
CA VAL A 119 48.91 -19.13 7.19
C VAL A 119 49.51 -18.41 5.99
N ALA A 120 49.59 -19.07 4.83
CA ALA A 120 50.14 -18.51 3.60
C ALA A 120 49.32 -17.31 3.09
N GLN A 121 47.99 -17.37 3.20
CA GLN A 121 47.12 -16.26 2.80
C GLN A 121 47.35 -15.02 3.67
N ARG A 122 47.50 -15.21 4.99
CA ARG A 122 47.79 -14.10 5.91
C ARG A 122 49.17 -13.50 5.69
N ILE A 123 50.19 -14.33 5.43
CA ILE A 123 51.52 -13.85 5.03
C ILE A 123 51.44 -13.06 3.71
N ALA A 124 50.65 -13.53 2.73
CA ALA A 124 50.47 -12.84 1.45
C ALA A 124 49.78 -11.47 1.60
N ARG A 125 48.90 -11.32 2.60
CA ARG A 125 48.25 -10.04 2.96
C ARG A 125 49.15 -9.08 3.75
N GLY A 126 50.31 -9.55 4.23
CA GLY A 126 51.27 -8.75 4.99
C GLY A 126 51.01 -8.73 6.50
N ASP A 127 50.26 -9.70 7.04
CA ASP A 127 50.05 -9.83 8.48
C ASP A 127 51.36 -10.18 9.21
N ASP A 128 51.54 -9.64 10.42
CA ASP A 128 52.72 -9.93 11.24
C ASP A 128 52.71 -11.37 11.80
N ALA A 129 53.89 -11.99 11.87
CA ALA A 129 54.04 -13.39 12.29
C ALA A 129 53.44 -13.67 13.67
N GLN A 130 53.53 -12.72 14.63
CA GLN A 130 52.96 -12.91 15.97
C GLN A 130 51.43 -12.96 15.94
N THR A 131 50.81 -12.17 15.06
CA THR A 131 49.35 -12.13 14.88
C THR A 131 48.83 -13.44 14.30
N ILE A 132 49.54 -13.97 13.30
CA ILE A 132 49.21 -15.25 12.65
C ILE A 132 49.32 -16.40 13.66
N MET A 133 50.38 -16.42 14.47
CA MET A 133 50.57 -17.45 15.50
C MET A 133 49.44 -17.46 16.53
N MET A 134 49.03 -16.29 17.00
CA MET A 134 48.00 -16.16 18.02
C MET A 134 46.63 -16.60 17.51
N GLU A 135 46.27 -16.23 16.27
CA GLU A 135 44.93 -16.49 15.74
C GLU A 135 44.78 -17.87 15.11
N LEU A 136 45.82 -18.39 14.46
CA LEU A 136 45.78 -19.72 13.84
C LEU A 136 46.33 -20.82 14.76
N ASN A 137 46.77 -20.45 15.98
CA ASN A 137 47.35 -21.37 16.97
C ASN A 137 48.50 -22.21 16.37
N VAL A 138 49.34 -21.56 15.56
CA VAL A 138 50.50 -22.14 14.87
C VAL A 138 51.80 -21.66 15.51
N GLY A 139 52.83 -22.51 15.46
CA GLY A 139 54.15 -22.16 16.01
C GLY A 139 54.91 -21.18 15.12
N PHE A 140 55.82 -20.39 15.69
CA PHE A 140 56.67 -19.46 14.94
C PHE A 140 57.44 -20.17 13.81
N GLY A 141 57.96 -21.36 14.09
CA GLY A 141 58.66 -22.17 13.08
C GLY A 141 57.77 -22.66 11.93
N GLU A 142 56.46 -22.81 12.14
CA GLU A 142 55.52 -23.15 11.07
C GLU A 142 55.27 -21.93 10.16
N VAL A 143 55.15 -20.73 10.74
CA VAL A 143 54.98 -19.48 9.98
C VAL A 143 56.22 -19.15 9.15
N ASP A 144 57.42 -19.27 9.74
CA ASP A 144 58.70 -19.04 9.06
C ASP A 144 58.94 -20.06 7.93
N LEU A 145 58.56 -21.32 8.13
CA LEU A 145 58.62 -22.35 7.10
C LEU A 145 57.71 -22.03 5.92
N VAL A 146 56.45 -21.64 6.17
CA VAL A 146 55.52 -21.23 5.10
C VAL A 146 56.03 -19.98 4.38
N GLN A 147 56.56 -19.00 5.10
CA GLN A 147 57.16 -17.80 4.52
C GLN A 147 58.36 -18.12 3.61
N GLY A 148 59.25 -19.02 4.06
CA GLY A 148 60.38 -19.51 3.28
C GLY A 148 59.96 -20.29 2.03
N LEU A 149 58.94 -21.14 2.15
CA LEU A 149 58.38 -21.89 1.03
C LEU A 149 57.70 -20.99 0.00
N LEU A 150 56.97 -19.96 0.42
CA LEU A 150 56.38 -18.96 -0.48
C LEU A 150 57.46 -18.15 -1.20
N ARG A 151 58.55 -17.80 -0.50
CA ARG A 151 59.68 -17.06 -1.08
C ARG A 151 60.44 -17.90 -2.11
N ASN A 152 60.65 -19.19 -1.84
CA ASN A 152 61.32 -20.10 -2.77
C ASN A 152 60.42 -20.54 -3.94
N GLY A 153 59.12 -20.71 -3.69
CA GLY A 153 58.14 -21.08 -4.72
C GLY A 153 57.94 -20.01 -5.78
N ARG A 154 57.98 -18.71 -5.41
CA ARG A 154 57.94 -17.58 -6.36
C ARG A 154 59.21 -17.42 -7.22
N VAL A 155 60.32 -18.05 -6.85
CA VAL A 155 61.59 -17.99 -7.60
C VAL A 155 61.64 -19.08 -8.69
N LEU A 156 60.76 -20.07 -8.63
CA LEU A 156 60.70 -21.22 -9.55
C LEU A 156 59.53 -21.15 -10.55
N SER A 157 58.72 -20.08 -10.50
CA SER A 157 57.68 -19.75 -11.50
C SER A 157 58.13 -18.60 -12.38
#